data_AF-K6GLX2-F1
#
_entry.id   AF-K6GLX2-F1
#
_cell.length_a   1.000
_cell.length_b   1.000
_cell.length_c   1.000
_cell.angle_alpha   90.00
_cell.angle_beta   90.00
_cell.angle_gamma   90.00
#
_symmetry.space_group_name_H-M   'P 1'
#
loop_
_entity.id
_entity.type
_entity.pdbx_description
1 polymer ?
#
loop_
_entity_poly.entity_id
_entity_poly.type
_entity_poly.pdbx_seq_one_letter_code
_entity_poly.pdbx_strand_id
1 'polypeptide(L)'
;MPGYKTHIVGAATVTGGALAATSWLGVYRPGFETMVCLGLFSVLGGLFPDVDTDSKGRRIFYGAALVVDAFLIFREQYRYAAVLGFCALLPAIGSHRGWTHSWWAALLIPSSVLLAPMLLLGLPWKPFLPYYAATVLGYFSHLLLDRKF
;
A
#
# COMPACT_ATOMS: atom_id res chain seq x y z
N MET A 1 6.86 -9.16 14.74
CA MET A 1 7.12 -7.77 15.18
C MET A 1 6.15 -7.32 16.27
N PRO A 2 6.64 -7.02 17.49
CA PRO A 2 5.96 -6.08 18.37
C PRO A 2 6.10 -4.69 17.73
N GLY A 3 5.08 -4.22 17.01
CA GLY A 3 5.16 -2.94 16.30
C GLY A 3 4.10 -2.68 15.23
N TYR A 4 3.50 -3.72 14.63
CA TYR A 4 2.47 -3.52 13.58
C TYR A 4 1.31 -2.62 14.03
N LYS A 5 0.93 -2.67 15.33
CA LYS A 5 -0.07 -1.77 15.91
C LYS A 5 0.38 -0.31 15.86
N THR A 6 1.66 -0.05 16.15
CA THR A 6 2.26 1.29 16.07
C THR A 6 2.23 1.81 14.63
N HIS A 7 2.55 0.97 13.65
CA HIS A 7 2.48 1.36 12.23
C HIS A 7 1.04 1.60 11.76
N ILE A 8 0.06 0.79 12.21
CA ILE A 8 -1.37 1.05 11.95
C ILE A 8 -1.80 2.39 12.54
N VAL A 9 -1.46 2.66 13.80
CA VAL A 9 -1.83 3.91 14.49
C VAL A 9 -1.13 5.11 13.82
N GLY A 10 0.15 4.98 13.47
CA GLY A 10 0.90 6.02 12.74
C GLY A 10 0.25 6.35 11.41
N ALA A 11 -0.05 5.33 10.60
CA ALA A 11 -0.70 5.49 9.30
C ALA A 11 -2.10 6.11 9.43
N ALA A 12 -2.89 5.70 10.43
CA ALA A 12 -4.20 6.29 10.69
C ALA A 12 -4.10 7.74 11.15
N THR A 13 -3.11 8.06 11.99
CA THR A 13 -2.90 9.42 12.53
C THR A 13 -2.48 10.39 11.45
N VAL A 14 -1.49 10.03 10.61
CA VAL A 14 -1.00 10.89 9.53
C VAL A 14 -2.10 11.14 8.50
N THR A 15 -2.79 10.10 8.04
CA THR A 15 -3.85 10.25 7.05
C THR A 15 -5.08 10.94 7.62
N GLY A 16 -5.45 10.67 8.87
CA GLY A 16 -6.52 11.37 9.58
C GLY A 16 -6.23 12.87 9.74
N GLY A 17 -4.99 13.23 10.11
CA GLY A 17 -4.54 14.62 10.17
C GLY A 17 -4.57 15.31 8.81
N ALA A 18 -4.10 14.64 7.74
CA ALA A 18 -4.17 15.16 6.37
C ALA A 18 -5.62 15.37 5.89
N LEU A 19 -6.53 14.45 6.22
CA LEU A 19 -7.95 14.59 5.90
C LEU A 19 -8.61 15.73 6.67
N ALA A 20 -8.31 15.86 7.97
CA ALA A 20 -8.81 16.97 8.78
C ALA A 20 -8.32 18.32 8.22
N ALA A 21 -7.04 18.44 7.89
CA ALA A 21 -6.45 19.65 7.33
C ALA A 21 -7.04 20.01 5.96
N THR A 22 -7.11 19.06 5.03
CA THR A 22 -7.67 19.30 3.69
C THR A 22 -9.17 19.60 3.72
N SER A 23 -9.91 19.00 4.66
CA SER A 23 -11.32 19.31 4.89
C SER A 23 -11.50 20.72 5.47
N TRP A 24 -10.69 21.09 6.47
CA TRP A 24 -10.71 22.43 7.07
C TRP A 24 -10.42 23.52 6.03
N LEU A 25 -9.40 23.31 5.19
CA LEU A 25 -9.01 24.24 4.13
C LEU A 25 -9.98 24.25 2.93
N GLY A 26 -10.99 23.38 2.90
CA GLY A 26 -11.96 23.30 1.80
C GLY A 26 -11.39 22.70 0.50
N VAL A 27 -10.22 22.06 0.56
CA VAL A 27 -9.52 21.48 -0.60
C VAL A 27 -10.12 20.12 -0.97
N TYR A 28 -10.43 19.28 0.03
CA TYR A 28 -10.96 17.93 -0.20
C TYR A 28 -11.87 17.49 0.95
N ARG A 29 -13.12 17.14 0.62
CA ARG A 29 -14.16 16.72 1.56
C ARG A 29 -14.87 15.46 1.05
N PRO A 30 -14.22 14.29 1.15
CA PRO A 30 -14.80 13.04 0.68
C PRO A 30 -16.02 12.62 1.52
N GLY A 31 -16.87 11.76 0.95
CA GLY A 31 -17.91 11.07 1.72
C GLY A 31 -17.31 10.08 2.73
N PHE A 32 -18.12 9.62 3.69
CA PHE A 32 -17.69 8.72 4.74
C PHE A 32 -17.09 7.40 4.20
N GLU A 33 -17.71 6.80 3.19
CA GLU A 33 -17.20 5.58 2.53
C GLU A 33 -15.79 5.78 1.98
N THR A 34 -15.58 6.89 1.28
CA THR A 34 -14.26 7.26 0.76
C THR A 34 -13.27 7.48 1.90
N MET A 35 -13.64 8.15 2.99
CA MET A 35 -12.76 8.31 4.16
C MET A 35 -12.32 6.97 4.75
N VAL A 36 -13.25 6.00 4.89
CA VAL A 36 -12.94 4.64 5.35
C VAL A 36 -11.94 3.98 4.41
N CYS A 37 -12.17 4.04 3.10
CA CYS A 37 -11.26 3.48 2.12
C CYS A 37 -9.88 4.15 2.18
N LEU A 38 -9.78 5.47 2.31
CA LEU A 38 -8.50 6.16 2.46
C LEU A 38 -7.74 5.69 3.71
N GLY A 39 -8.45 5.48 4.82
CA GLY A 39 -7.88 4.88 6.03
C GLY A 39 -7.33 3.47 5.78
N LEU A 40 -8.09 2.61 5.08
CA LEU A 40 -7.65 1.26 4.71
C LEU A 40 -6.40 1.27 3.82
N PHE A 41 -6.40 2.08 2.77
CA PHE A 41 -5.26 2.22 1.86
C PHE A 41 -4.01 2.79 2.56
N SER A 42 -4.20 3.69 3.53
CA SER A 42 -3.12 4.18 4.39
C SER A 42 -2.55 3.07 5.26
N VAL A 43 -3.40 2.29 5.93
CA VAL A 43 -2.94 1.18 6.78
C VAL A 43 -2.20 0.12 5.96
N LEU A 44 -2.70 -0.23 4.78
CA LEU A 44 -1.98 -1.14 3.88
C LEU A 44 -0.62 -0.56 3.48
N GLY A 45 -0.57 0.72 3.12
CA GLY A 45 0.70 1.41 2.82
C GLY A 45 1.69 1.36 3.99
N GLY A 46 1.22 1.61 5.22
CA GLY A 46 2.06 1.57 6.43
C GLY A 46 2.48 0.17 6.87
N LEU A 47 1.82 -0.89 6.39
CA LEU A 47 2.21 -2.28 6.69
C LEU A 47 3.08 -2.90 5.59
N PHE A 48 3.11 -2.31 4.40
CA PHE A 48 3.84 -2.86 3.25
C PHE A 48 5.34 -2.97 3.48
N PRO A 49 6.06 -1.99 4.07
CA PRO A 49 7.52 -2.05 4.17
C PRO A 49 8.01 -3.34 4.82
N ASP A 50 7.28 -3.84 5.82
CA ASP A 50 7.57 -5.06 6.56
C ASP A 50 7.30 -6.37 5.80
N VAL A 51 6.92 -6.31 4.52
CA VAL A 51 6.72 -7.51 3.68
C VAL A 51 8.00 -8.33 3.50
N ASP A 52 9.17 -7.71 3.69
CA ASP A 52 10.49 -8.35 3.65
C ASP A 52 10.95 -8.92 5.01
N THR A 53 10.11 -8.86 6.05
CA THR A 53 10.42 -9.36 7.41
C THR A 53 9.38 -10.38 7.90
N ASP A 54 9.66 -11.14 8.96
CA ASP A 54 8.64 -11.98 9.60
C ASP A 54 7.63 -11.14 10.40
N SER A 55 6.64 -10.61 9.67
CA SER A 55 5.64 -9.68 10.17
C SER A 55 4.21 -10.14 9.87
N LYS A 56 3.24 -9.49 10.53
CA LYS A 56 1.82 -9.64 10.16
C LYS A 56 1.53 -9.01 8.79
N GLY A 57 2.20 -7.90 8.45
CA GLY A 57 2.11 -7.27 7.12
C GLY A 57 2.44 -8.27 6.02
N ARG A 58 3.57 -8.98 6.15
CA ARG A 58 3.97 -10.06 5.25
C ARG A 58 2.85 -11.08 5.02
N ARG A 59 2.25 -11.60 6.10
CA ARG A 59 1.18 -12.61 5.98
C ARG A 59 -0.06 -12.08 5.26
N ILE A 60 -0.40 -10.81 5.45
CA ILE A 60 -1.53 -10.16 4.76
C ILE A 60 -1.23 -10.07 3.26
N PHE A 61 -0.07 -9.50 2.88
CA PHE A 61 0.27 -9.27 1.48
C PHE A 61 0.50 -10.56 0.70
N TYR A 62 1.32 -11.48 1.22
CA TYR A 62 1.54 -12.76 0.54
C TYR A 62 0.33 -13.67 0.57
N GLY A 63 -0.51 -13.62 1.62
CA GLY A 63 -1.77 -14.35 1.65
C GLY A 63 -2.74 -13.85 0.58
N ALA A 64 -2.90 -12.53 0.45
CA ALA A 64 -3.70 -11.92 -0.60
C ALA A 64 -3.14 -12.23 -2.00
N ALA A 65 -1.83 -12.09 -2.19
CA ALA A 65 -1.16 -12.42 -3.45
C ALA A 65 -1.39 -13.88 -3.83
N LEU A 66 -1.26 -14.83 -2.89
CA LEU A 66 -1.51 -16.25 -3.13
C LEU A 66 -2.95 -16.52 -3.58
N VAL A 67 -3.94 -15.92 -2.92
CA VAL A 67 -5.36 -16.09 -3.29
C VAL A 67 -5.63 -15.54 -4.68
N VAL A 68 -5.13 -14.33 -4.99
CA VAL A 68 -5.29 -13.71 -6.31
C VAL A 68 -4.58 -14.51 -7.38
N ASP A 69 -3.35 -14.96 -7.13
CA ASP A 69 -2.55 -15.74 -8.08
C ASP A 69 -3.20 -17.09 -8.39
N ALA A 70 -3.68 -17.80 -7.36
CA ALA A 70 -4.45 -19.02 -7.53
C ALA A 70 -5.73 -18.81 -8.35
N PHE A 71 -6.44 -17.70 -8.13
CA PHE A 71 -7.60 -17.33 -8.94
C PHE A 71 -7.22 -17.06 -10.41
N LEU A 72 -6.13 -16.33 -10.66
CA LEU A 72 -5.62 -16.07 -12.01
C LEU A 72 -5.25 -17.37 -12.74
N ILE A 73 -4.55 -18.29 -12.06
CA ILE A 73 -4.19 -19.61 -12.58
C ILE A 73 -5.46 -20.42 -12.92
N PHE A 74 -6.45 -20.44 -12.02
CA PHE A 74 -7.73 -21.12 -12.24
C PHE A 74 -8.49 -20.56 -13.45
N ARG A 75 -8.34 -19.26 -13.73
CA ARG A 75 -8.91 -18.59 -14.91
C ARG A 75 -8.01 -18.67 -16.15
N GLU A 76 -6.96 -19.47 -16.12
CA GLU A 76 -5.96 -19.63 -17.18
C GLU A 76 -5.26 -18.31 -17.58
N GLN A 77 -5.26 -17.33 -16.68
CA GLN A 77 -4.65 -16.02 -16.88
C GLN A 77 -3.17 -16.01 -16.49
N TYR A 78 -2.41 -16.96 -17.04
CA TYR A 78 -1.02 -17.24 -16.65
C TYR A 78 -0.08 -16.04 -16.83
N ARG A 79 -0.35 -15.15 -17.80
CA ARG A 79 0.45 -13.93 -17.98
C ARG A 79 0.38 -13.02 -16.75
N TYR A 80 -0.82 -12.79 -16.22
CA TYR A 80 -1.00 -11.94 -15.04
C TYR A 80 -0.49 -12.63 -13.78
N ALA A 81 -0.70 -13.93 -13.66
CA ALA A 81 -0.16 -14.73 -12.57
C ALA A 81 1.38 -14.67 -12.52
N ALA A 82 2.04 -14.86 -13.67
CA ALA A 82 3.50 -14.76 -13.77
C ALA A 82 4.03 -13.37 -13.36
N VAL A 83 3.34 -12.29 -13.76
CA VAL A 83 3.72 -10.92 -13.36
C VAL A 83 3.53 -10.72 -11.86
N LEU A 84 2.39 -11.14 -11.30
CA LEU A 84 2.11 -11.03 -9.86
C LEU A 84 3.11 -11.83 -9.04
N GLY A 85 3.34 -13.09 -9.40
CA GLY A 85 4.33 -13.97 -8.78
C GLY A 85 5.74 -13.39 -8.85
N PHE A 86 6.17 -12.88 -10.01
CA PHE A 86 7.46 -12.21 -10.15
C PHE A 86 7.58 -10.99 -9.23
N CYS A 87 6.57 -10.12 -9.19
CA CYS A 87 6.55 -8.96 -8.29
C CYS A 87 6.58 -9.38 -6.81
N ALA A 88 5.90 -10.48 -6.44
CA ALA A 88 5.90 -11.01 -5.09
C ALA A 88 7.26 -11.56 -4.66
N LEU A 89 8.14 -11.96 -5.59
CA LEU A 89 9.50 -12.39 -5.27
C LEU A 89 10.44 -11.22 -4.94
N LEU A 90 10.17 -10.01 -5.45
CA LEU A 90 11.08 -8.86 -5.33
C LEU A 90 11.43 -8.47 -3.88
N PRO A 91 10.48 -8.46 -2.92
CA PRO A 91 10.85 -8.16 -1.53
C PRO A 91 11.72 -9.25 -0.89
N ALA A 92 11.56 -10.51 -1.31
CA ALA A 92 12.31 -11.65 -0.74
C ALA A 92 13.76 -11.71 -1.21
N ILE A 93 14.09 -11.10 -2.36
CA ILE A 93 15.46 -11.02 -2.89
C ILE A 93 16.28 -9.93 -2.17
N GLY A 94 15.61 -8.94 -1.57
CA GLY A 94 16.25 -7.87 -0.82
C GLY A 94 16.85 -8.34 0.51
N SER A 95 17.75 -7.52 1.07
CA SER A 95 18.17 -7.69 2.46
C SER A 95 17.02 -7.38 3.42
N HIS A 96 17.09 -7.90 4.65
CA HIS A 96 16.12 -7.59 5.70
C HIS A 96 16.08 -6.08 6.00
N ARG A 97 14.90 -5.48 5.85
CA ARG A 97 14.65 -4.04 5.83
C ARG A 97 15.48 -3.30 4.77
N GLY A 98 15.50 -3.87 3.57
CA GLY A 98 16.28 -3.42 2.43
C GLY A 98 15.56 -2.32 1.64
N TRP A 99 15.39 -2.53 0.33
CA TRP A 99 14.82 -1.53 -0.58
C TRP A 99 13.36 -1.16 -0.24
N THR A 100 12.59 -2.04 0.40
CA THR A 100 11.24 -1.74 0.88
C THR A 100 11.23 -0.65 1.96
N HIS A 101 12.38 -0.37 2.59
CA HIS A 101 12.52 0.70 3.59
C HIS A 101 13.22 1.95 3.03
N SER A 102 13.10 2.20 1.73
CA SER A 102 13.62 3.40 1.07
C SER A 102 12.50 4.41 0.75
N TRP A 103 12.84 5.70 0.73
CA TRP A 103 11.87 6.76 0.40
C TRP A 103 11.30 6.62 -1.02
N TRP A 104 12.06 6.10 -1.98
CA TRP A 104 11.57 5.92 -3.34
C TRP A 104 10.58 4.75 -3.43
N ALA A 105 10.73 3.70 -2.61
CA ALA A 105 9.77 2.60 -2.54
C ALA A 105 8.41 3.09 -2.02
N ALA A 106 8.41 4.08 -1.13
CA ALA A 106 7.18 4.74 -0.65
C ALA A 106 6.41 5.49 -1.73
N LEU A 107 7.03 5.79 -2.88
CA LEU A 107 6.37 6.39 -4.03
C LEU A 107 6.05 5.36 -5.12
N LEU A 108 7.00 4.46 -5.39
CA LEU A 108 6.91 3.47 -6.45
C LEU A 108 5.90 2.36 -6.14
N ILE A 109 5.91 1.79 -4.94
CA ILE A 109 5.00 0.69 -4.60
C ILE A 109 3.54 1.14 -4.60
N PRO A 110 3.18 2.29 -3.98
CA PRO A 110 1.81 2.78 -4.04
C PRO A 110 1.34 3.10 -5.46
N SER A 111 2.24 3.33 -6.43
CA SER A 111 1.85 3.64 -7.82
C SER A 111 0.98 2.56 -8.45
N SER A 112 1.06 1.31 -7.95
CA SER A 112 0.15 0.22 -8.33
C SER A 112 -1.34 0.55 -8.10
N VAL A 113 -1.66 1.40 -7.11
CA VAL A 113 -3.04 1.88 -6.84
C VAL A 113 -3.58 2.73 -8.00
N LEU A 114 -2.69 3.43 -8.73
CA LEU A 114 -3.06 4.20 -9.92
C LEU A 114 -3.00 3.34 -11.19
N LEU A 115 -1.91 2.58 -11.33
CA LEU A 115 -1.57 1.90 -12.57
C LEU A 115 -2.41 0.64 -12.77
N ALA A 116 -2.72 -0.13 -11.73
CA ALA A 116 -3.47 -1.37 -11.90
C ALA A 116 -4.90 -1.14 -12.44
N PRO A 117 -5.72 -0.23 -11.89
CA PRO A 117 -7.03 0.06 -12.47
C PRO A 117 -6.95 0.63 -13.89
N MET A 118 -5.94 1.45 -14.18
CA MET A 118 -5.76 2.04 -15.50
C MET A 118 -5.37 1.00 -16.55
N LEU A 119 -4.38 0.16 -16.25
CA LEU A 119 -3.82 -0.81 -17.21
C LEU A 119 -4.69 -2.06 -17.37
N LEU A 120 -5.38 -2.49 -16.30
CA LEU A 120 -6.16 -3.73 -16.31
C LEU A 120 -7.64 -3.50 -16.62
N LEU A 121 -8.20 -2.35 -16.23
CA LEU A 121 -9.63 -2.04 -16.36
C LEU A 121 -9.93 -0.84 -17.27
N GLY A 122 -8.91 -0.15 -17.78
CA GLY A 122 -9.08 1.04 -18.63
C GLY A 122 -9.69 2.24 -17.90
N LEU A 123 -9.64 2.26 -16.56
CA LEU A 123 -10.25 3.33 -15.76
C LEU A 123 -9.37 4.59 -15.75
N PRO A 124 -9.96 5.80 -15.64
CA PRO A 124 -9.19 7.03 -15.51
C PRO A 124 -8.41 7.04 -14.20
N TRP A 125 -7.20 7.62 -14.19
CA TRP A 125 -6.32 7.63 -13.02
C TRP A 125 -6.75 8.65 -11.94
N LYS A 126 -7.38 9.77 -12.33
CA LYS A 126 -7.68 10.89 -11.42
C LYS A 126 -8.49 10.50 -10.17
N PRO A 127 -9.54 9.67 -10.25
CA PRO A 127 -10.29 9.23 -9.06
C PRO A 127 -9.45 8.42 -8.07
N PHE A 128 -8.35 7.80 -8.52
CA PHE A 128 -7.48 6.99 -7.68
C PHE A 128 -6.40 7.80 -6.95
N LEU A 129 -6.23 9.09 -7.30
CA LEU A 129 -5.19 9.94 -6.74
C LEU A 129 -5.27 10.11 -5.21
N PRO A 130 -6.46 10.30 -4.59
CA PRO A 130 -6.57 10.35 -3.13
C PRO A 130 -6.13 9.04 -2.45
N TYR A 131 -6.43 7.89 -3.06
CA TYR A 131 -6.07 6.58 -2.52
C TYR A 131 -4.56 6.33 -2.63
N TYR A 132 -3.96 6.69 -3.77
CA TYR A 132 -2.50 6.70 -3.92
C TYR A 132 -1.84 7.55 -2.85
N ALA A 133 -2.29 8.80 -2.67
CA ALA A 133 -1.75 9.70 -1.67
C ALA A 133 -1.90 9.14 -0.25
N ALA A 134 -3.04 8.53 0.08
CA ALA A 134 -3.24 7.89 1.38
C ALA A 134 -2.28 6.72 1.60
N THR A 135 -2.07 5.86 0.59
CA THR A 135 -1.10 4.76 0.67
C THR A 135 0.34 5.27 0.82
N VAL A 136 0.71 6.33 0.09
CA VAL A 136 2.02 6.99 0.22
C VAL A 136 2.21 7.55 1.63
N LEU A 137 1.22 8.25 2.19
CA LEU A 137 1.26 8.78 3.56
C LEU A 137 1.42 7.67 4.60
N GLY A 138 0.67 6.58 4.44
CA GLY A 138 0.80 5.39 5.28
C GLY A 138 2.21 4.81 5.23
N TYR A 139 2.76 4.64 4.03
CA TYR A 139 4.11 4.11 3.82
C TYR A 139 5.18 5.02 4.45
N PHE A 140 5.12 6.34 4.21
CA PHE A 140 6.06 7.28 4.83
C PHE A 140 5.94 7.32 6.35
N SER A 141 4.73 7.14 6.91
CA SER A 141 4.57 7.06 8.36
C SER A 141 5.35 5.88 8.95
N HIS A 142 5.42 4.75 8.23
CA HIS A 142 6.24 3.61 8.64
C HIS A 142 7.73 3.97 8.65
N LEU A 143 8.23 4.53 7.55
CA LEU A 143 9.64 4.94 7.42
C LEU A 143 10.05 5.94 8.51
N LEU A 144 9.18 6.91 8.79
CA LEU A 144 9.38 7.92 9.84
C LEU A 144 9.47 7.28 11.24
N LEU A 145 8.56 6.35 11.56
CA LEU A 145 8.56 5.63 12.84
C LEU A 145 9.79 4.73 12.99
N ASP A 146 10.28 4.16 11.89
CA ASP A 146 11.51 3.37 11.84
C ASP A 146 12.80 4.21 11.78
N ARG A 147 12.69 5.55 11.69
CA ARG A 147 13.79 6.51 11.53
C ARG A 147 14.69 6.23 10.31
N LYS A 148 14.13 5.67 9.25
CA LYS A 148 14.82 5.44 7.98
C LYS A 148 14.36 6.48 6.95
N PHE A 149 15.31 7.20 6.36
CA PHE A 149 15.08 8.18 5.29
C PHE A 149 15.96 7.82 4.09
#